data_AF-A0A7W9HUL0-F1
#
_entry.id   AF-A0A7W9HUL0-F1
#
_cell.length_a   1.000
_cell.length_b   1.000
_cell.length_c   1.000
_cell.angle_alpha   90.00
_cell.angle_beta   90.00
_cell.angle_gamma   90.00
#
_symmetry.space_group_name_H-M   'P 1'
#
loop_
_entity.id
_entity.type
_entity.pdbx_description
1 polymer ?
#
loop_
_entity_poly.entity_id
_entity_poly.type
_entity_poly.pdbx_seq_one_letter_code
_entity_poly.pdbx_strand_id
1 'polypeptide(L)' 'MTQAYVVRFVGGPLDGRVDSHAKAPEAPKQTVTHVHLHGGPKIVHHYDLQYAVEYGCEYRLRVEE' A
#
# COMPACT_ATOMS: atom_id res chain seq x y z
N MET A 1 14.25 -19.80 8.07
CA MET A 1 13.18 -18.91 8.54
C MET A 1 12.76 -18.06 7.36
N THR A 2 11.52 -18.19 6.88
CA THR A 2 11.01 -17.34 5.81
C THR A 2 10.78 -15.96 6.42
N GLN A 3 11.51 -14.95 5.94
CA GLN A 3 11.30 -13.57 6.40
C GLN A 3 9.91 -13.14 5.92
N ALA A 4 9.07 -12.68 6.85
CA ALA A 4 7.75 -12.16 6.51
C ALA A 4 7.90 -10.97 5.56
N TYR A 5 7.08 -10.95 4.50
CA TYR A 5 7.03 -9.84 3.56
C TYR A 5 6.09 -8.78 4.13
N VAL A 6 6.67 -7.66 4.55
CA VAL A 6 5.96 -6.56 5.21
C VAL A 6 5.88 -5.38 4.25
N VAL A 7 4.69 -4.80 4.13
CA VAL A 7 4.43 -3.62 3.31
C VAL A 7 3.71 -2.58 4.15
N ARG A 8 4.14 -1.32 4.08
CA ARG A 8 3.47 -0.19 4.75
C ARG A 8 2.79 0.73 3.76
N PHE A 9 1.72 1.37 4.20
CA PHE A 9 1.04 2.42 3.43
C PHE A 9 1.46 3.79 3.95
N VAL A 10 1.70 4.73 3.03
CA VAL A 10 2.17 6.09 3.33
C VAL A 10 1.26 7.11 2.64
N GLY A 11 0.66 8.00 3.44
CA GLY A 11 -0.27 9.03 3.01
C GLY A 11 -1.73 8.57 2.92
N GLY A 12 -2.66 9.54 2.90
CA GLY A 12 -4.08 9.27 2.69
C GLY A 12 -4.74 8.46 3.82
N PRO A 13 -5.90 7.83 3.56
CA PRO A 13 -6.67 7.13 4.59
C PRO A 13 -6.04 5.82 5.10
N LEU A 14 -5.03 5.28 4.40
CA LEU A 14 -4.32 4.08 4.84
C LEU A 14 -2.98 4.37 5.52
N ASP A 15 -2.64 5.65 5.75
CA ASP A 15 -1.34 6.01 6.33
C ASP A 15 -1.08 5.26 7.66
N GLY A 16 0.11 4.66 7.76
CA GLY A 16 0.52 3.86 8.92
C GLY A 16 -0.03 2.43 8.96
N ARG A 17 -0.91 2.03 8.04
CA ARG A 17 -1.31 0.62 7.89
C ARG A 17 -0.10 -0.23 7.47
N VAL A 18 0.04 -1.40 8.09
CA VAL A 18 1.04 -2.41 7.74
C VAL A 18 0.35 -3.72 7.40
N ASP A 19 0.65 -4.25 6.21
CA ASP A 19 0.24 -5.58 5.78
C ASP A 19 1.44 -6.53 5.88
N SER A 20 1.24 -7.71 6.46
CA SER A 20 2.26 -8.75 6.64
C SER A 20 1.84 -10.04 5.96
N HIS A 21 2.71 -10.57 5.10
CA HIS A 21 2.51 -11.80 4.37
C HIS A 21 3.58 -12.84 4.76
N ALA A 22 3.19 -14.11 4.85
CA ALA A 22 4.12 -15.19 5.23
C ALA A 22 5.26 -15.40 4.22
N LYS A 23 5.07 -14.98 2.96
CA LYS A 23 6.06 -15.01 1.88
C LYS A 23 5.86 -13.78 0.98
N ALA A 24 6.93 -13.30 0.37
CA ALA A 24 6.84 -12.32 -0.70
C ALA A 24 6.04 -12.87 -1.89
N PRO A 25 5.14 -12.08 -2.49
CA PRO A 25 4.48 -12.46 -3.73
C PRO A 25 5.51 -12.56 -4.86
N GLU A 26 5.25 -13.44 -5.84
CA GLU A 26 6.12 -13.58 -7.02
C GLU A 26 6.19 -12.28 -7.84
N ALA A 27 5.08 -11.54 -7.87
CA ALA A 27 4.98 -10.23 -8.48
C ALA A 27 4.18 -9.29 -7.57
N PRO A 28 4.84 -8.34 -6.86
CA PRO A 28 4.15 -7.30 -6.12
C PRO A 28 3.29 -6.44 -7.06
N LYS A 29 2.06 -6.12 -6.62
CA LYS A 29 1.19 -5.21 -7.36
C LYS A 29 1.85 -3.84 -7.42
N GLN A 30 1.96 -3.26 -8.61
CA GLN A 30 2.57 -1.92 -8.75
C GLN A 30 1.65 -0.83 -8.22
N THR A 31 0.33 -1.03 -8.31
CA THR A 31 -0.67 -0.11 -7.76
C THR A 31 -1.71 -0.87 -6.95
N VAL A 32 -2.09 -0.30 -5.81
CA VAL A 32 -3.22 -0.75 -4.98
C VAL A 32 -4.27 0.36 -4.93
N THR A 33 -5.53 -0.02 -5.08
CA THR A 33 -6.67 0.90 -5.00
C THR A 33 -7.39 0.70 -3.67
N HIS A 34 -7.55 1.78 -2.91
CA HIS A 34 -8.42 1.82 -1.75
C HIS A 34 -9.71 2.56 -2.11
N VAL A 35 -10.85 1.91 -1.91
CA VAL A 35 -12.17 2.48 -2.20
C VAL A 35 -12.93 2.66 -0.88
N HIS A 36 -13.37 3.89 -0.61
CA HIS A 36 -14.21 4.18 0.54
C HIS A 36 -15.68 4.19 0.10
N LEU A 37 -16.47 3.24 0.61
CA LEU A 37 -17.92 3.12 0.36
C LEU A 37 -18.66 3.42 1.68
N HIS A 38 -19.25 4.61 1.79
CA HIS A 38 -19.83 5.13 3.05
C HIS A 38 -21.18 5.83 2.81
N GLY A 39 -21.95 5.38 1.81
CA GLY A 39 -23.26 5.95 1.47
C GLY A 39 -23.22 7.31 0.76
N GLY A 40 -22.07 8.00 0.77
CA GLY A 40 -21.79 9.19 -0.04
C GLY A 40 -21.12 8.88 -1.38
N PRO A 41 -20.63 9.92 -2.10
CA PRO A 41 -19.83 9.74 -3.31
C PRO A 41 -18.67 8.78 -3.08
N LYS A 42 -18.43 7.90 -4.06
CA LYS A 42 -17.30 6.96 -4.03
C LYS A 42 -15.99 7.73 -4.02
N ILE A 43 -15.16 7.51 -3.01
CA ILE A 43 -13.80 8.06 -2.93
C ILE A 43 -12.82 6.94 -3.27
N VAL A 44 -11.87 7.23 -4.15
CA VAL A 44 -10.85 6.29 -4.61
C VAL A 44 -9.47 6.88 -4.37
N HIS A 45 -8.61 6.10 -3.71
CA HIS A 45 -7.20 6.44 -3.54
C HIS A 45 -6.34 5.38 -4.23
N HIS A 46 -5.37 5.83 -4.99
CA HIS A 46 -4.37 4.96 -5.62
C HIS A 46 -3.06 5.06 -4.83
N TYR A 47 -2.44 3.92 -4.58
CA TYR A 47 -1.14 3.83 -3.94
C TYR A 47 -0.18 3.08 -4.84
N ASP A 48 0.98 3.66 -5.10
CA ASP A 48 2.01 3.05 -5.93
C ASP A 48 3.11 2.44 -5.08
N LEU A 49 3.59 1.27 -5.52
CA LEU A 49 4.68 0.56 -4.88
C LEU A 49 5.98 1.35 -5.05
N GLN A 50 6.67 1.56 -3.95
CA GLN A 50 7.99 2.15 -3.87
C GLN A 50 8.85 1.35 -2.91
N TYR A 51 10.16 1.31 -3.17
CA TYR A 51 11.13 0.65 -2.31
C TYR A 51 11.94 1.72 -1.58
N ALA A 52 11.79 1.77 -0.26
CA ALA A 52 12.56 2.63 0.62
C ALA A 52 13.72 1.84 1.26
N VAL A 53 14.88 2.47 1.40
CA VAL A 53 16.08 1.83 1.96
C VAL A 53 15.86 1.41 3.42
N GLU A 54 15.17 2.23 4.22
CA GLU A 54 14.95 1.98 5.65
C GLU A 54 13.80 1.02 5.95
N TYR A 55 12.74 1.04 5.14
CA TYR A 55 11.48 0.34 5.43
C TYR A 55 11.14 -0.78 4.46
N GLY A 56 11.90 -0.93 3.36
CA GLY A 56 11.61 -1.89 2.32
C GLY A 56 10.42 -1.49 1.47
N CYS A 57 9.38 -2.32 1.41
CA CYS A 57 8.24 -2.12 0.52
C CYS A 57 7.23 -1.12 1.10
N GLU A 58 6.91 -0.08 0.33
CA GLU A 58 5.92 0.93 0.68
C GLU A 58 4.89 1.10 -0.45
N TYR A 59 3.62 1.18 -0.11
CA TYR A 59 2.58 1.71 -0.98
C TYR A 59 2.34 3.18 -0.65
N ARG A 60 2.83 4.10 -1.48
CA ARG A 60 2.70 5.55 -1.26
C ARG A 60 1.52 6.10 -2.03
N LEU A 61 0.72 6.97 -1.39
CA LEU A 61 -0.42 7.61 -2.02
C LEU A 61 0.04 8.37 -3.27
N ARG A 62 -0.62 8.09 -4.40
CA ARG A 62 -0.46 8.86 -5.62
C ARG A 62 -1.10 10.22 -5.44
N VAL A 63 -0.30 11.26 -5.61
CA VAL A 63 -0.78 12.64 -5.70
C VAL A 63 -1.02 12.91 -7.18
N GLU A 64 -2.27 13.13 -7.57
CA GLU A 64 -2.59 13.62 -8.91
C GLU A 64 -2.41 15.15 -8.90
N GLU A 65 -1.66 15.69 -9.86
CA GLU A 65 -1.47 17.14 -10.05
C GLU A 65 -2.72 17.84 -10.58
#